data_AF-A0A8T7L3W8-F1
#
_entry.id   AF-A0A8T7L3W8-F1
#
_cell.length_a   1.000
_cell.length_b   1.000
_cell.length_c   1.000
_cell.angle_alpha   90.00
_cell.angle_beta   90.00
_cell.angle_gamma   90.00
#
_symmetry.space_group_name_H-M   'P 1'
#
loop_
_entity.id
_entity.type
_entity.pdbx_description
1 polymer ?
#
loop_
_entity_poly.entity_id
_entity_poly.type
_entity_poly.pdbx_seq_one_letter_code
_entity_poly.pdbx_strand_id
1 'polypeptide(L)'
;MTENELRDQICQIGRLMYQNGMIDGASGNISARLSNNRVLATPSGLAKGFMSPDQLIIVDMNGSRVDRPTAANAHLKPTSEIAMHLECYKQRPDVNGVVHAHPPTSVALTIAGYDFRRCVVPEAAVILGLVPTAPYSTPASVENRDAIQNLIREHDAIMLSHHGSLTVAKTVWDAYLRLETLEHTAKILYMAELMGGAQAIAPHQVEKLVEARRQMGLERPGDPERFCAACGLSLSKAGPVAPSVASADDDLEARVRAVVREVLSELAF
;
A
#
# COMPACT_ATOMS: atom_id res chain seq x y z
N MET A 1 12.26 -0.99 -20.72
CA MET A 1 10.96 -0.53 -21.25
C MET A 1 11.18 0.85 -21.86
N THR A 2 10.65 1.08 -23.05
CA THR A 2 10.69 2.38 -23.73
C THR A 2 9.67 3.34 -23.13
N GLU A 3 9.78 4.63 -23.45
CA GLU A 3 8.79 5.62 -23.02
C GLU A 3 7.38 5.29 -23.55
N ASN A 4 7.26 4.85 -24.81
CA ASN A 4 5.98 4.52 -25.42
C ASN A 4 5.30 3.34 -24.72
N GLU A 5 6.05 2.27 -24.44
CA GLU A 5 5.54 1.12 -23.68
C GLU A 5 5.04 1.53 -22.29
N LEU A 6 5.75 2.43 -21.60
CA LEU A 6 5.29 2.96 -20.30
C LEU A 6 4.03 3.81 -20.42
N ARG A 7 3.91 4.60 -21.49
CA ARG A 7 2.69 5.40 -21.73
C ARG A 7 1.47 4.49 -21.94
N ASP A 8 1.62 3.46 -22.76
CA ASP A 8 0.57 2.46 -22.99
C ASP A 8 0.21 1.74 -21.70
N GLN A 9 1.21 1.34 -20.91
CA GLN A 9 0.99 0.66 -19.64
C GLN A 9 0.27 1.55 -18.61
N ILE A 10 0.62 2.84 -18.50
CA ILE A 10 -0.10 3.78 -17.62
C ILE A 10 -1.56 3.93 -18.05
N CYS A 11 -1.83 4.04 -19.35
CA CYS A 11 -3.20 4.12 -19.87
C CYS A 11 -3.99 2.82 -19.60
N GLN A 12 -3.35 1.65 -19.73
CA GLN A 12 -3.95 0.36 -19.39
C GLN A 12 -4.29 0.28 -17.90
N ILE A 13 -3.35 0.67 -17.02
CA ILE A 13 -3.56 0.70 -15.57
C ILE A 13 -4.70 1.66 -15.21
N GLY A 14 -4.75 2.86 -15.80
CA GLY A 14 -5.83 3.81 -15.59
C GLY A 14 -7.21 3.25 -15.96
N ARG A 15 -7.28 2.45 -17.04
CA ARG A 15 -8.49 1.72 -17.45
C ARG A 15 -8.88 0.64 -16.44
N LEU A 16 -7.92 -0.16 -15.98
CA LEU A 16 -8.18 -1.22 -14.98
C LEU A 16 -8.63 -0.63 -13.64
N MET A 17 -7.98 0.44 -13.16
CA MET A 17 -8.38 1.15 -11.94
C MET A 17 -9.82 1.66 -12.02
N TYR A 18 -10.20 2.25 -13.16
CA TYR A 18 -11.56 2.74 -13.39
C TYR A 18 -12.58 1.60 -13.49
N GLN A 19 -12.28 0.56 -14.27
CA GLN A 19 -13.17 -0.61 -14.45
C GLN A 19 -13.41 -1.38 -13.15
N ASN A 20 -12.40 -1.47 -12.30
CA ASN A 20 -12.48 -2.14 -11.00
C ASN A 20 -13.03 -1.24 -9.88
N GLY A 21 -13.45 -0.01 -10.20
CA GLY A 21 -14.05 0.92 -9.23
C GLY A 21 -13.08 1.41 -8.15
N MET A 22 -11.77 1.42 -8.43
CA MET A 22 -10.75 1.91 -7.49
C MET A 22 -10.55 3.42 -7.57
N ILE A 23 -11.11 4.07 -8.59
CA ILE A 23 -11.12 5.50 -8.82
C ILE A 23 -12.42 5.89 -9.52
N ASP A 24 -12.79 7.16 -9.42
CA ASP A 24 -13.99 7.76 -9.97
C ASP A 24 -13.66 9.11 -10.62
N GLY A 25 -14.46 9.53 -11.61
CA GLY A 25 -14.26 10.81 -12.28
C GLY A 25 -12.80 11.04 -12.71
N ALA A 26 -12.19 12.11 -12.19
CA ALA A 26 -10.79 12.47 -12.44
C ALA A 26 -9.82 12.10 -11.31
N SER A 27 -10.25 11.28 -10.34
CA SER A 27 -9.46 10.89 -9.16
C SER A 27 -8.34 9.91 -9.49
N GLY A 28 -7.49 9.64 -8.50
CA GLY A 28 -6.26 8.87 -8.63
C GLY A 28 -5.21 9.51 -9.53
N ASN A 29 -4.02 8.91 -9.55
CA ASN A 29 -2.95 9.31 -10.45
C ASN A 29 -1.86 8.23 -10.51
N ILE A 30 -1.16 8.19 -11.64
CA ILE A 30 -0.14 7.17 -11.92
C ILE A 30 1.11 7.89 -12.41
N SER A 31 2.28 7.43 -11.98
CA SER A 31 3.54 7.86 -12.57
C SER A 31 4.54 6.72 -12.71
N ALA A 32 5.47 6.90 -13.64
CA ALA A 32 6.61 6.02 -13.86
C ALA A 32 7.90 6.81 -14.03
N ARG A 33 9.00 6.30 -13.49
CA ARG A 33 10.34 6.89 -13.67
C ARG A 33 10.85 6.56 -15.07
N LEU A 34 11.21 7.60 -15.84
CA LEU A 34 11.87 7.45 -17.15
C LEU A 34 13.39 7.49 -17.03
N SER A 35 13.90 8.32 -16.12
CA SER A 35 15.32 8.44 -15.79
C SER A 35 15.49 9.06 -14.39
N ASN A 36 16.72 9.26 -13.95
CA ASN A 36 17.01 9.87 -12.64
C ASN A 36 16.30 11.22 -12.43
N ASN A 37 16.09 11.99 -13.51
CA ASN A 37 15.55 13.35 -13.45
C ASN A 37 14.23 13.53 -14.21
N ARG A 38 13.62 12.45 -14.73
CA ARG A 38 12.40 12.54 -15.53
C ARG A 38 11.37 11.49 -15.08
N VAL A 39 10.15 11.96 -14.84
CA VAL A 39 9.01 11.14 -14.42
C VAL A 39 7.87 11.37 -15.39
N LEU A 40 7.33 10.30 -15.96
CA LEU A 40 6.09 10.30 -16.73
C LEU A 40 4.91 10.24 -15.75
N ALA A 41 3.92 11.13 -15.89
CA ALA A 41 2.80 11.21 -14.98
C ALA A 41 1.48 11.47 -15.72
N THR A 42 0.39 11.01 -15.10
CA THR A 42 -0.96 11.33 -15.55
C THR A 42 -1.29 12.82 -15.37
N PRO A 43 -2.04 13.43 -16.30
CA PRO A 43 -2.50 14.80 -16.16
C PRO A 43 -3.59 14.95 -15.08
N SER A 44 -3.69 16.15 -14.54
CA SER A 44 -4.81 16.56 -13.69
C SER A 44 -6.11 16.71 -14.50
N GLY A 45 -7.26 16.49 -13.86
CA GLY A 45 -8.58 16.76 -14.44
C GLY A 45 -9.10 15.76 -15.49
N LEU A 46 -8.28 14.82 -15.97
CA LEU A 46 -8.75 13.76 -16.87
C LEU A 46 -9.22 12.53 -16.12
N ALA A 47 -10.23 11.84 -16.66
CA ALA A 47 -10.64 10.53 -16.18
C ALA A 47 -9.65 9.45 -16.64
N LYS A 48 -9.01 8.77 -15.68
CA LYS A 48 -7.85 7.89 -15.94
C LYS A 48 -8.22 6.69 -16.79
N GLY A 49 -9.48 6.27 -16.74
CA GLY A 49 -10.00 5.19 -17.59
C GLY A 49 -10.07 5.51 -19.08
N PHE A 50 -9.96 6.79 -19.47
CA PHE A 50 -10.17 7.27 -20.84
C PHE A 50 -8.97 8.05 -21.41
N MET A 51 -7.83 8.05 -20.70
CA MET A 51 -6.63 8.75 -21.17
C MET A 51 -6.00 8.03 -22.37
N SER A 52 -5.37 8.81 -23.25
CA SER A 52 -4.49 8.32 -24.32
C SER A 52 -3.01 8.56 -24.02
N PRO A 53 -2.10 7.74 -24.58
CA PRO A 53 -0.64 7.84 -24.34
C PRO A 53 -0.03 9.23 -24.56
N ASP A 54 -0.53 9.98 -25.54
CA ASP A 54 -0.09 11.33 -25.92
C ASP A 54 -0.57 12.44 -24.95
N GLN A 55 -1.51 12.12 -24.05
CA GLN A 55 -1.98 13.02 -22.99
C GLN A 55 -1.09 13.00 -21.74
N LEU A 56 -0.23 11.99 -21.58
CA LEU A 56 0.68 11.89 -20.43
C LEU A 56 1.79 12.94 -20.52
N ILE A 57 2.19 13.43 -19.34
CA ILE A 57 3.10 14.57 -19.18
C ILE A 57 4.39 14.11 -18.53
N ILE A 58 5.53 14.62 -18.98
CA ILE A 58 6.82 14.38 -18.33
C ILE A 58 7.22 15.57 -17.47
N VAL A 59 7.54 15.31 -16.21
CA VAL A 59 8.02 16.29 -15.24
C VAL A 59 9.45 15.98 -14.79
N ASP A 60 10.13 17.00 -14.28
CA ASP A 60 11.37 16.85 -13.53
C ASP A 60 11.13 16.50 -12.04
N MET A 61 12.20 16.36 -11.27
CA MET A 61 12.15 16.06 -9.83
C MET A 61 11.66 17.24 -8.96
N ASN A 62 11.41 18.40 -9.56
CA ASN A 62 10.76 19.56 -8.94
C ASN A 62 9.26 19.62 -9.29
N GLY A 63 8.75 18.71 -10.12
CA GLY A 63 7.36 18.69 -10.59
C GLY A 63 7.09 19.65 -11.74
N SER A 64 8.13 20.26 -12.32
CA SER A 64 8.00 21.14 -13.48
C SER A 64 7.91 20.31 -14.75
N ARG A 65 6.98 20.67 -15.64
CA ARG A 65 6.83 20.02 -16.94
C ARG A 65 8.08 20.27 -17.81
N VAL A 66 8.63 19.20 -18.39
CA VAL A 66 9.86 19.25 -19.21
C VAL A 66 9.72 18.63 -20.60
N ASP A 67 8.58 18.01 -20.92
CA ASP A 67 8.31 17.61 -22.30
C ASP A 67 7.84 18.78 -23.16
N ARG A 68 7.99 18.63 -24.48
CA ARG A 68 7.42 19.56 -25.45
C ARG A 68 5.91 19.32 -25.52
N PRO A 69 5.07 20.34 -25.30
CA PRO A 69 3.63 20.18 -25.44
C PRO A 69 3.21 19.76 -26.85
N THR A 70 2.26 18.84 -26.93
CA THR A 70 1.60 18.38 -28.15
C THR A 70 0.18 18.98 -28.21
N ALA A 71 -0.49 18.85 -29.35
CA ALA A 71 -1.89 19.27 -29.47
C ALA A 71 -2.80 18.57 -28.43
N ALA A 72 -2.51 17.31 -28.11
CA ALA A 72 -3.29 16.51 -27.18
C ALA A 72 -3.13 16.94 -25.70
N ASN A 73 -2.00 17.53 -25.32
CA ASN A 73 -1.68 17.80 -23.92
C ASN A 73 -1.26 19.24 -23.60
N ALA A 74 -1.31 20.16 -24.56
CA ALA A 74 -0.88 21.56 -24.36
C ALA A 74 -1.66 22.29 -23.27
N HIS A 75 -2.94 21.99 -23.12
CA HIS A 75 -3.83 22.58 -22.11
C HIS A 75 -3.81 21.82 -20.77
N LEU A 76 -3.11 20.69 -20.71
CA LEU A 76 -3.06 19.82 -19.54
C LEU A 76 -1.89 20.20 -18.62
N LYS A 77 -2.11 19.96 -17.33
CA LYS A 77 -1.12 20.11 -16.26
C LYS A 77 -0.86 18.75 -15.63
N PRO A 78 0.34 18.49 -15.06
CA PRO A 78 0.57 17.27 -14.30
C PRO A 78 -0.43 17.15 -13.13
N THR A 79 -0.62 15.95 -12.61
CA THR A 79 -1.46 15.72 -11.42
C THR A 79 -1.12 16.72 -10.29
N SER A 80 -2.14 17.19 -9.59
CA SER A 80 -2.00 18.09 -8.44
C SER A 80 -1.24 17.45 -7.27
N GLU A 81 -1.08 16.12 -7.27
CA GLU A 81 -0.41 15.35 -6.23
C GLU A 81 0.99 14.88 -6.63
N ILE A 82 1.57 15.49 -7.67
CA ILE A 82 2.88 15.09 -8.20
C ILE A 82 3.97 15.16 -7.12
N ALA A 83 3.85 16.08 -6.16
CA ALA A 83 4.79 16.20 -5.05
C ALA A 83 4.89 14.91 -4.21
N MET A 84 3.78 14.20 -3.97
CA MET A 84 3.76 12.93 -3.25
C MET A 84 4.50 11.84 -4.03
N HIS A 85 4.26 11.74 -5.34
CA HIS A 85 4.96 10.77 -6.20
C HIS A 85 6.47 11.03 -6.25
N LEU A 86 6.86 12.30 -6.37
CA LEU A 86 8.28 12.70 -6.40
C LEU A 86 8.98 12.40 -5.08
N GLU A 87 8.28 12.49 -3.95
CA GLU A 87 8.84 12.11 -2.64
C GLU A 87 9.16 10.62 -2.60
N CYS A 88 8.27 9.75 -3.11
CA CYS A 88 8.56 8.33 -3.26
C CYS A 88 9.85 8.11 -4.04
N TYR A 89 9.96 8.75 -5.21
CA TYR A 89 11.14 8.60 -6.06
C TYR A 89 12.44 9.15 -5.45
N LYS A 90 12.37 10.20 -4.63
CA LYS A 90 13.53 10.77 -3.93
C LYS A 90 14.04 9.86 -2.82
N GLN A 91 13.12 9.28 -2.05
CA GLN A 91 13.46 8.45 -0.91
C GLN A 91 13.74 6.99 -1.28
N ARG A 92 13.21 6.51 -2.41
CA ARG A 92 13.30 5.13 -2.87
C ARG A 92 13.86 5.05 -4.31
N PRO A 93 15.19 4.95 -4.46
CA PRO A 93 15.83 4.76 -5.77
C PRO A 93 15.42 3.46 -6.48
N ASP A 94 14.96 2.45 -5.74
CA ASP A 94 14.48 1.17 -6.26
C ASP A 94 13.06 1.26 -6.87
N VAL A 95 12.34 2.36 -6.63
CA VAL A 95 10.99 2.58 -7.15
C VAL A 95 11.04 3.24 -8.53
N ASN A 96 10.33 2.63 -9.49
CA ASN A 96 10.10 3.18 -10.83
C ASN A 96 8.62 3.32 -11.19
N GLY A 97 7.71 2.93 -10.30
CA GLY A 97 6.28 3.06 -10.51
C GLY A 97 5.57 3.47 -9.23
N VAL A 98 4.64 4.41 -9.34
CA VAL A 98 3.81 4.89 -8.23
C VAL A 98 2.36 4.98 -8.70
N VAL A 99 1.44 4.40 -7.93
CA VAL A 99 0.01 4.42 -8.18
C VAL A 99 -0.70 4.94 -6.93
N HIS A 100 -1.43 6.04 -7.09
CA HIS A 100 -2.36 6.57 -6.12
C HIS A 100 -3.80 6.35 -6.60
N ALA A 101 -4.65 5.85 -5.72
CA ALA A 101 -6.04 5.50 -6.01
C ALA A 101 -6.91 5.67 -4.76
N HIS A 102 -8.23 5.55 -4.92
CA HIS A 102 -9.23 5.69 -3.86
C HIS A 102 -10.04 4.37 -3.70
N PRO A 103 -9.37 3.23 -3.40
CA PRO A 103 -10.02 1.93 -3.30
C PRO A 103 -11.10 1.92 -2.19
N PRO A 104 -12.40 1.75 -2.53
CA PRO A 104 -13.49 2.07 -1.60
C PRO A 104 -13.49 1.25 -0.32
N THR A 105 -13.24 -0.07 -0.40
CA THR A 105 -13.27 -0.93 0.79
C THR A 105 -12.09 -0.61 1.70
N SER A 106 -10.92 -0.41 1.11
CA SER A 106 -9.72 -0.06 1.85
C SER A 106 -9.89 1.26 2.60
N VAL A 107 -10.40 2.28 1.92
CA VAL A 107 -10.67 3.60 2.51
C VAL A 107 -11.73 3.49 3.61
N ALA A 108 -12.83 2.75 3.37
CA ALA A 108 -13.89 2.56 4.37
C ALA A 108 -13.36 1.91 5.66
N LEU A 109 -12.53 0.88 5.55
CA LEU A 109 -11.90 0.22 6.70
C LEU A 109 -10.99 1.18 7.48
N THR A 110 -10.19 2.01 6.80
CA THR A 110 -9.39 3.04 7.48
C THR A 110 -10.27 4.03 8.24
N ILE A 111 -11.39 4.50 7.64
CA ILE A 111 -12.34 5.41 8.30
C ILE A 111 -13.01 4.74 9.51
N ALA A 112 -13.26 3.43 9.44
CA ALA A 112 -13.79 2.63 10.54
C ALA A 112 -12.76 2.35 11.66
N GLY A 113 -11.52 2.84 11.52
CA GLY A 113 -10.45 2.65 12.50
C GLY A 113 -9.73 1.31 12.39
N TYR A 114 -9.88 0.58 11.27
CA TYR A 114 -9.20 -0.69 11.07
C TYR A 114 -7.71 -0.50 10.78
N ASP A 115 -6.89 -1.37 11.36
CA ASP A 115 -5.44 -1.41 11.17
C ASP A 115 -5.02 -2.50 10.17
N PHE A 116 -4.58 -2.11 8.98
CA PHE A 116 -4.10 -3.00 7.92
C PHE A 116 -2.80 -3.76 8.24
N ARG A 117 -2.20 -3.52 9.42
CA ARG A 117 -1.03 -4.28 9.89
C ARG A 117 -1.37 -5.65 10.47
N ARG A 118 -2.66 -6.01 10.57
CA ARG A 118 -3.08 -7.35 10.99
C ARG A 118 -2.79 -8.38 9.88
N CYS A 119 -1.95 -9.38 10.19
CA CYS A 119 -1.61 -10.48 9.29
C CYS A 119 -2.81 -11.46 9.12
N VAL A 120 -3.80 -11.11 8.29
CA VAL A 120 -5.01 -11.93 8.07
C VAL A 120 -4.91 -12.73 6.77
N VAL A 121 -4.34 -12.13 5.72
CA VAL A 121 -4.25 -12.72 4.37
C VAL A 121 -2.78 -12.92 4.00
N PRO A 122 -2.34 -14.13 3.61
CA PRO A 122 -0.93 -14.41 3.31
C PRO A 122 -0.34 -13.50 2.23
N GLU A 123 -1.10 -13.26 1.16
CA GLU A 123 -0.71 -12.45 0.02
C GLU A 123 -0.41 -11.01 0.43
N ALA A 124 -1.17 -10.45 1.38
CA ALA A 124 -0.91 -9.11 1.90
C ALA A 124 0.45 -9.05 2.62
N ALA A 125 0.72 -10.01 3.51
CA ALA A 125 1.98 -10.07 4.25
C ALA A 125 3.20 -10.25 3.30
N VAL A 126 3.06 -11.06 2.25
CA VAL A 126 4.15 -11.31 1.30
C VAL A 126 4.33 -10.17 0.31
N ILE A 127 3.26 -9.70 -0.35
CA ILE A 127 3.34 -8.75 -1.46
C ILE A 127 3.42 -7.31 -0.97
N LEU A 128 2.57 -6.91 -0.03
CA LEU A 128 2.50 -5.55 0.50
C LEU A 128 3.48 -5.36 1.65
N GLY A 129 3.58 -6.37 2.52
CA GLY A 129 4.15 -6.20 3.84
C GLY A 129 3.09 -5.66 4.79
N LEU A 130 3.53 -5.03 5.88
CA LEU A 130 2.63 -4.27 6.73
C LEU A 130 2.23 -2.97 6.03
N VAL A 131 0.95 -2.60 6.08
CA VAL A 131 0.44 -1.39 5.43
C VAL A 131 0.05 -0.38 6.51
N PRO A 132 0.83 0.69 6.72
CA PRO A 132 0.50 1.73 7.69
C PRO A 132 -0.55 2.68 7.11
N THR A 133 -1.26 3.37 8.01
CA THR A 133 -2.10 4.52 7.68
C THR A 133 -1.35 5.80 8.03
N ALA A 134 -1.08 6.63 7.02
CA ALA A 134 -0.55 7.97 7.21
C ALA A 134 -1.60 8.89 7.86
N PRO A 135 -1.19 9.85 8.71
CA PRO A 135 -2.09 10.85 9.27
C PRO A 135 -2.87 11.59 8.18
N TYR A 136 -4.05 12.12 8.54
CA TYR A 136 -4.82 12.95 7.63
C TYR A 136 -3.98 14.15 7.17
N SER A 137 -4.09 14.44 5.88
CA SER A 137 -3.48 15.59 5.25
C SER A 137 -4.36 16.04 4.08
N THR A 138 -4.35 17.33 3.80
CA THR A 138 -5.15 17.87 2.70
C THR A 138 -4.61 17.38 1.35
N PRO A 139 -5.41 16.75 0.47
CA PRO A 139 -4.95 16.32 -0.85
C PRO A 139 -4.34 17.48 -1.65
N ALA A 140 -3.34 17.16 -2.49
CA ALA A 140 -2.55 18.15 -3.24
C ALA A 140 -1.85 19.26 -2.42
N SER A 141 -1.74 19.11 -1.09
CA SER A 141 -0.99 20.04 -0.24
C SER A 141 0.46 19.56 0.00
N VAL A 142 1.28 20.42 0.60
CA VAL A 142 2.62 20.05 1.09
C VAL A 142 2.51 19.01 2.22
N GLU A 143 1.49 19.12 3.07
CA GLU A 143 1.25 18.19 4.18
C GLU A 143 1.03 16.76 3.69
N ASN A 144 0.42 16.56 2.51
CA ASN A 144 0.22 15.22 1.94
C ASN A 144 1.55 14.54 1.58
N ARG A 145 2.48 15.30 1.00
CA ARG A 145 3.85 14.83 0.79
C ARG A 145 4.50 14.49 2.14
N ASP A 146 4.40 15.39 3.12
CA ASP A 146 5.08 15.23 4.42
C ASP A 146 4.52 14.04 5.23
N ALA A 147 3.22 13.76 5.11
CA ALA A 147 2.55 12.66 5.79
C ALA A 147 3.12 11.28 5.44
N ILE A 148 3.70 11.11 4.24
CA ILE A 148 4.30 9.84 3.81
C ILE A 148 5.81 9.75 4.03
N GLN A 149 6.49 10.87 4.34
CA GLN A 149 7.96 10.93 4.34
C GLN A 149 8.61 9.92 5.29
N ASN A 150 8.00 9.71 6.45
CA ASN A 150 8.50 8.79 7.47
C ASN A 150 8.10 7.33 7.22
N LEU A 151 7.25 7.06 6.23
CA LEU A 151 6.71 5.74 5.95
C LEU A 151 7.27 5.13 4.67
N ILE A 152 7.50 5.94 3.63
CA ILE A 152 7.77 5.46 2.27
C ILE A 152 9.11 4.73 2.11
N ARG A 153 10.08 4.99 3.01
CA ARG A 153 11.35 4.23 3.04
C ARG A 153 11.16 2.75 3.39
N GLU A 154 10.14 2.48 4.18
CA GLU A 154 9.95 1.22 4.89
C GLU A 154 8.76 0.41 4.34
N HIS A 155 7.89 1.03 3.56
CA HIS A 155 6.62 0.43 3.13
C HIS A 155 6.44 0.56 1.62
N ASP A 156 5.81 -0.45 1.02
CA ASP A 156 5.50 -0.49 -0.42
C ASP A 156 4.04 -0.11 -0.73
N ALA A 157 3.20 -0.08 0.31
CA ALA A 157 1.83 0.41 0.27
C ALA A 157 1.53 1.21 1.54
N ILE A 158 0.81 2.31 1.41
CA ILE A 158 0.43 3.22 2.51
C ILE A 158 -1.04 3.60 2.31
N MET A 159 -1.84 3.49 3.36
CA MET A 159 -3.18 4.09 3.40
C MET A 159 -3.07 5.57 3.75
N LEU A 160 -3.84 6.42 3.08
CA LEU A 160 -3.94 7.85 3.37
C LEU A 160 -5.28 8.09 4.07
N SER A 161 -5.25 8.49 5.35
CA SER A 161 -6.45 8.64 6.17
C SER A 161 -7.49 9.56 5.52
N HIS A 162 -8.75 9.10 5.44
CA HIS A 162 -9.89 9.77 4.77
C HIS A 162 -9.68 10.13 3.29
N HIS A 163 -8.70 9.54 2.61
CA HIS A 163 -8.36 9.92 1.25
C HIS A 163 -8.26 8.74 0.30
N GLY A 164 -7.32 7.83 0.51
CA GLY A 164 -7.00 6.82 -0.50
C GLY A 164 -5.85 5.92 -0.12
N SER A 165 -5.14 5.42 -1.13
CA SER A 165 -3.96 4.58 -0.97
C SER A 165 -2.84 5.05 -1.89
N LEU A 166 -1.60 4.79 -1.49
CA LEU A 166 -0.40 5.00 -2.29
C LEU A 166 0.38 3.69 -2.35
N THR A 167 0.69 3.23 -3.56
CA THR A 167 1.47 2.02 -3.78
C THR A 167 2.65 2.33 -4.69
N VAL A 168 3.80 1.73 -4.39
CA VAL A 168 5.04 1.94 -5.14
C VAL A 168 5.66 0.61 -5.50
N ALA A 169 6.44 0.51 -6.57
CA ALA A 169 7.19 -0.70 -6.92
C ALA A 169 8.32 -0.46 -7.94
N LYS A 170 9.04 -1.54 -8.27
CA LYS A 170 10.10 -1.56 -9.30
C LYS A 170 9.57 -1.30 -10.71
N THR A 171 8.29 -1.55 -10.95
CA THR A 171 7.58 -1.24 -12.20
C THR A 171 6.23 -0.61 -11.88
N VAL A 172 5.66 0.16 -12.81
CA VAL A 172 4.32 0.75 -12.63
C VAL A 172 3.23 -0.32 -12.58
N TRP A 173 3.43 -1.45 -13.26
CA TRP A 173 2.54 -2.60 -13.20
C TRP A 173 2.52 -3.25 -11.81
N ASP A 174 3.69 -3.51 -11.23
CA ASP A 174 3.76 -4.09 -9.88
C ASP A 174 3.16 -3.16 -8.83
N ALA A 175 3.27 -1.84 -9.02
CA ALA A 175 2.59 -0.87 -8.16
C ALA A 175 1.06 -1.00 -8.28
N TYR A 176 0.53 -1.13 -9.50
CA TYR A 176 -0.89 -1.42 -9.71
C TYR A 176 -1.32 -2.77 -9.10
N LEU A 177 -0.53 -3.83 -9.26
CA LEU A 177 -0.85 -5.13 -8.65
C LEU A 177 -0.87 -5.06 -7.12
N ARG A 178 -0.03 -4.22 -6.50
CA ARG A 178 -0.09 -3.95 -5.05
C ARG A 178 -1.37 -3.26 -4.66
N LEU A 179 -1.84 -2.29 -5.45
CA LEU A 179 -3.14 -1.66 -5.24
C LEU A 179 -4.28 -2.70 -5.32
N GLU A 180 -4.23 -3.60 -6.30
CA GLU A 180 -5.24 -4.65 -6.46
C GLU A 180 -5.24 -5.61 -5.26
N THR A 181 -4.06 -6.07 -4.82
CA THR A 181 -3.91 -6.90 -3.61
C THR A 181 -4.44 -6.20 -2.36
N LEU A 182 -4.18 -4.90 -2.22
CA LEU A 182 -4.64 -4.09 -1.10
C LEU A 182 -6.18 -4.07 -1.02
N GLU A 183 -6.85 -3.72 -2.12
CA GLU A 183 -8.31 -3.67 -2.14
C GLU A 183 -8.95 -5.06 -2.04
N HIS A 184 -8.32 -6.08 -2.62
CA HIS A 184 -8.78 -7.46 -2.45
C HIS A 184 -8.70 -7.92 -0.98
N THR A 185 -7.58 -7.63 -0.32
CA THR A 185 -7.38 -7.92 1.10
C THR A 185 -8.41 -7.19 1.96
N ALA A 186 -8.67 -5.91 1.66
CA ALA A 186 -9.69 -5.12 2.34
C ALA A 186 -11.09 -5.74 2.21
N LYS A 187 -11.46 -6.24 1.03
CA LYS A 187 -12.74 -6.91 0.79
C LYS A 187 -12.88 -8.21 1.59
N ILE A 188 -11.85 -9.06 1.58
CA ILE A 188 -11.83 -10.29 2.38
C ILE A 188 -12.03 -9.96 3.86
N LEU A 189 -11.27 -8.99 4.34
CA LEU A 189 -11.30 -8.59 5.73
C LEU A 189 -12.66 -8.01 6.13
N TYR A 190 -13.22 -7.12 5.31
CA TYR A 190 -14.56 -6.57 5.54
C TYR A 190 -15.60 -7.67 5.64
N MET A 191 -15.57 -8.67 4.74
CA MET A 191 -16.47 -9.83 4.80
C MET A 191 -16.25 -10.66 6.06
N ALA A 192 -15.00 -10.87 6.49
CA ALA A 192 -14.69 -11.61 7.73
C ALA A 192 -15.23 -10.89 8.97
N GLU A 193 -15.10 -9.56 9.04
CA GLU A 193 -15.66 -8.76 10.14
C GLU A 193 -17.19 -8.85 10.19
N LEU A 194 -17.88 -8.84 9.03
CA LEU A 194 -19.33 -9.07 8.96
C LEU A 194 -19.74 -10.47 9.46
N MET A 195 -18.87 -11.46 9.35
CA MET A 195 -19.10 -12.84 9.80
C MET A 195 -18.74 -13.09 11.26
N GLY A 196 -18.39 -12.05 12.02
CA GLY A 196 -18.07 -12.14 13.45
C GLY A 196 -16.58 -11.95 13.79
N GLY A 197 -15.76 -11.51 12.83
CA GLY A 197 -14.39 -11.08 13.07
C GLY A 197 -13.34 -11.90 12.31
N ALA A 198 -12.23 -11.25 11.93
CA ALA A 198 -11.10 -11.92 11.29
C ALA A 198 -10.17 -12.57 12.33
N GLN A 199 -9.87 -13.86 12.13
CA GLN A 199 -8.79 -14.56 12.84
C GLN A 199 -7.46 -14.29 12.13
N ALA A 200 -6.45 -13.83 12.89
CA ALA A 200 -5.12 -13.61 12.35
C ALA A 200 -4.38 -14.93 12.12
N ILE A 201 -3.46 -14.93 11.15
CA ILE A 201 -2.54 -16.03 10.89
C ILE A 201 -1.65 -16.21 12.12
N ALA A 202 -1.42 -17.46 12.53
CA ALA A 202 -0.59 -17.76 13.70
C ALA A 202 0.85 -17.25 13.50
N PRO A 203 1.54 -16.74 14.54
CA PRO A 203 2.86 -16.13 14.39
C PRO A 203 3.89 -17.00 13.65
N HIS A 204 4.00 -18.28 14.00
CA HIS A 204 4.92 -19.21 13.33
C HIS A 204 4.63 -19.45 11.83
N GLN A 205 3.40 -19.16 11.37
CA GLN A 205 3.04 -19.18 9.96
C GLN A 205 3.39 -17.84 9.29
N VAL A 206 3.20 -16.72 9.99
CA VAL A 206 3.64 -15.40 9.52
C VAL A 206 5.17 -15.37 9.33
N GLU A 207 5.96 -16.03 10.18
CA GLU A 207 7.41 -16.17 10.00
C GLU A 207 7.77 -16.77 8.63
N LYS A 208 7.04 -17.79 8.18
CA LYS A 208 7.24 -18.40 6.85
C LYS A 208 6.93 -17.41 5.72
N LEU A 209 5.94 -16.55 5.91
CA LEU A 209 5.56 -15.52 4.93
C LEU A 209 6.60 -14.40 4.87
N VAL A 210 7.15 -13.99 6.03
CA VAL A 210 8.25 -13.02 6.09
C VAL A 210 9.50 -13.58 5.40
N GLU A 211 9.81 -14.85 5.60
CA GLU A 211 10.91 -15.51 4.89
C GLU A 211 10.65 -15.60 3.37
N ALA A 212 9.42 -15.94 2.95
CA ALA A 212 9.05 -15.91 1.53
C ALA A 212 9.20 -14.51 0.92
N ARG A 213 8.75 -13.47 1.65
CA ARG A 213 8.93 -12.06 1.26
C ARG A 213 10.41 -11.70 1.07
N ARG A 214 11.28 -12.17 1.97
CA ARG A 214 12.74 -12.00 1.85
C ARG A 214 13.30 -12.69 0.62
N GLN A 215 12.94 -13.95 0.38
CA GLN A 215 13.40 -14.73 -0.79
C GLN A 215 12.96 -14.09 -2.12
N MET A 216 11.81 -13.41 -2.13
CA MET A 216 11.32 -12.64 -3.28
C MET A 216 11.97 -11.25 -3.44
N GLY A 217 12.86 -10.85 -2.53
CA GLY A 217 13.51 -9.54 -2.55
C GLY A 217 12.56 -8.38 -2.25
N LEU A 218 11.49 -8.65 -1.49
CA LEU A 218 10.45 -7.68 -1.11
C LEU A 218 10.63 -7.14 0.32
N GLU A 219 11.57 -7.68 1.09
CA GLU A 219 11.88 -7.21 2.45
C GLU A 219 12.28 -5.72 2.47
N ARG A 220 11.83 -5.00 3.50
CA ARG A 220 12.15 -3.59 3.73
C ARG A 220 12.88 -3.40 5.05
N PRO A 221 13.66 -2.32 5.21
CA PRO A 221 14.36 -2.01 6.46
C PRO A 221 13.37 -1.98 7.63
N GLY A 222 13.62 -2.76 8.68
CA GLY A 222 12.76 -2.86 9.87
C GLY A 222 11.57 -3.82 9.76
N ASP A 223 11.42 -4.57 8.65
CA ASP A 223 10.32 -5.54 8.49
C ASP A 223 10.30 -6.57 9.64
N PRO A 224 11.43 -7.23 10.02
CA PRO A 224 11.43 -8.22 11.10
C PRO A 224 10.88 -7.68 12.43
N GLU A 225 11.31 -6.49 12.84
CA GLU A 225 10.87 -5.83 14.08
C GLU A 225 9.39 -5.44 14.01
N ARG A 226 8.94 -4.88 12.87
CA ARG A 226 7.53 -4.48 12.72
C ARG A 226 6.60 -5.68 12.65
N PHE A 227 6.96 -6.75 11.94
CA PHE A 227 6.17 -7.98 11.92
C PHE A 227 6.12 -8.65 13.29
N CYS A 228 7.23 -8.63 14.04
CA CYS A 228 7.23 -9.04 15.45
C CYS A 228 6.23 -8.24 16.28
N ALA A 229 6.27 -6.90 16.20
CA ALA A 229 5.37 -6.05 16.98
C ALA A 229 3.90 -6.18 16.57
N ALA A 230 3.61 -6.32 15.27
CA ALA A 230 2.24 -6.33 14.75
C ALA A 230 1.57 -7.71 14.78
N CYS A 231 2.35 -8.78 14.61
CA CYS A 231 1.84 -10.15 14.44
C CYS A 231 2.37 -11.12 15.50
N GLY A 232 3.04 -10.63 16.55
CA GLY A 232 3.46 -11.43 17.70
C GLY A 232 4.56 -12.44 17.40
N LEU A 233 5.41 -12.18 16.39
CA LEU A 233 6.53 -13.08 16.07
C LEU A 233 7.55 -13.09 17.20
N SER A 234 8.18 -14.24 17.45
CA SER A 234 9.39 -14.27 18.27
C SER A 234 10.55 -13.77 17.39
N LEU A 235 11.34 -12.80 17.86
CA LEU A 235 12.62 -12.48 17.22
C LEU A 235 13.61 -13.63 17.47
N SER A 236 13.39 -14.78 16.83
CA SER A 236 14.37 -15.86 16.88
C SER A 236 15.57 -15.44 16.04
N LYS A 237 16.73 -15.32 16.70
CA LYS A 237 18.03 -15.15 16.04
C LYS A 237 18.15 -16.13 14.87
N ALA A 238 18.44 -15.62 13.68
CA ALA A 238 18.74 -16.44 12.51
C ALA A 238 19.80 -17.50 12.85
N GLY A 239 19.40 -18.77 12.91
CA GLY A 239 20.24 -19.92 13.24
C GLY A 239 19.39 -21.21 13.32
N PRO A 240 19.95 -22.38 13.00
CA PRO A 240 19.16 -23.60 12.79
C PRO A 240 18.45 -24.05 14.08
N VAL A 241 17.15 -24.30 13.95
CA VAL A 241 16.21 -24.58 15.04
C VAL A 241 16.43 -25.98 15.61
N ALA A 242 16.63 -26.07 16.92
CA ALA A 242 16.42 -27.29 17.71
C ALA A 242 14.99 -27.29 18.30
N PRO A 243 14.36 -28.46 18.56
CA PRO A 243 12.93 -28.53 18.85
C PRO A 243 12.59 -27.92 20.22
N SER A 244 11.46 -27.21 20.27
CA SER A 244 10.98 -26.40 21.38
C SER A 244 10.32 -27.23 22.50
N VAL A 245 10.43 -26.71 23.73
CA VAL A 245 9.66 -27.12 24.90
C VAL A 245 8.69 -25.98 25.23
N ALA A 246 7.43 -26.30 25.48
CA ALA A 246 6.36 -25.34 25.78
C ALA A 246 6.73 -24.41 26.96
N SER A 247 6.51 -23.11 26.80
CA SER A 247 6.83 -22.09 27.82
C SER A 247 5.61 -21.72 28.66
N ALA A 248 5.87 -21.23 29.86
CA ALA A 248 4.89 -20.89 30.90
C ALA A 248 3.89 -19.76 30.55
N ASP A 249 4.04 -19.10 29.40
CA ASP A 249 3.15 -18.01 28.96
C ASP A 249 1.78 -18.53 28.46
N ASP A 250 1.74 -19.74 27.89
CA ASP A 250 0.49 -20.34 27.40
C ASP A 250 -0.51 -20.61 28.56
N ASP A 251 0.01 -20.86 29.78
CA ASP A 251 -0.80 -21.09 30.97
C ASP A 251 -1.44 -19.79 31.51
N LEU A 252 -0.75 -18.65 31.37
CA LEU A 252 -1.28 -17.36 31.80
C LEU A 252 -2.42 -16.89 30.88
N GLU A 253 -2.27 -17.07 29.56
CA GLU A 253 -3.28 -16.65 28.60
C GLU A 253 -4.57 -17.49 28.74
N ALA A 254 -4.43 -18.80 29.00
CA ALA A 254 -5.55 -19.69 29.30
C ALA A 254 -6.30 -19.26 30.56
N ARG A 255 -5.56 -18.86 31.62
CA ARG A 255 -6.15 -18.40 32.89
C ARG A 255 -6.87 -17.06 32.76
N VAL A 256 -6.32 -16.12 31.98
CA VAL A 256 -6.99 -14.83 31.70
C VAL A 256 -8.30 -15.06 30.93
N ARG A 257 -8.30 -15.93 29.92
CA ARG A 257 -9.52 -16.25 29.15
C ARG A 257 -10.60 -16.92 30.01
N ALA A 258 -10.21 -17.74 31.00
CA ALA A 258 -11.16 -18.36 31.92
C ALA A 258 -11.86 -17.33 32.81
N VAL A 259 -11.09 -16.42 33.43
CA VAL A 259 -11.63 -15.37 34.31
C VAL A 259 -12.55 -14.41 33.55
N VAL A 260 -12.17 -13.99 32.34
CA VAL A 260 -13.01 -13.09 31.52
C VAL A 260 -14.35 -13.75 31.17
N ARG A 261 -14.36 -15.06 30.90
CA ARG A 261 -15.59 -15.79 30.56
C ARG A 261 -16.53 -15.92 31.77
N GLU A 262 -15.97 -16.11 32.95
CA GLU A 262 -16.71 -16.18 34.21
C GLU A 262 -17.36 -14.84 34.56
N VAL A 263 -16.59 -13.74 34.51
CA VAL A 263 -17.10 -12.38 34.77
C VAL A 263 -18.20 -11.99 33.79
N LEU A 264 -18.05 -12.33 32.50
CA LEU A 264 -19.08 -12.04 31.50
C LEU A 264 -20.37 -12.85 31.72
N SER A 265 -20.28 -14.05 32.32
CA SER A 265 -21.46 -14.86 32.63
C SER A 265 -22.26 -14.32 33.82
N GLU A 266 -21.62 -13.59 34.72
CA GLU A 266 -22.28 -12.94 35.87
C GLU A 266 -22.90 -11.57 35.53
N LEU A 267 -22.56 -11.01 34.37
CA LEU A 267 -23.03 -9.68 33.90
C LEU A 267 -24.18 -9.74 32.88
N ALA A 268 -24.70 -10.94 32.56
CA ALA A 268 -25.85 -11.09 31.68
C ALA A 268 -27.17 -10.82 32.43
N PHE A 269 -27.90 -9.78 32.01
CA PHE A 269 -29.33 -9.61 32.32
C PHE A 269 -30.18 -10.59 31.51
#